data_AF-A0A6S6TSI0-F1
#
_entry.id   AF-A0A6S6TSI0-F1
#
_cell.length_a   1.000
_cell.length_b   1.000
_cell.length_c   1.000
_cell.angle_alpha   90.00
_cell.angle_beta   90.00
_cell.angle_gamma   90.00
#
_symmetry.space_group_name_H-M   'P 1'
#
loop_
_entity.id
_entity.type
_entity.pdbx_description
1 polymer ?
#
loop_
_entity_poly.entity_id
_entity_poly.type
_entity_poly.pdbx_seq_one_letter_code
_entity_poly.pdbx_strand_id
1 'polypeptide(L)'
;EGTSRGVLQEHARHRLQAISVRSTRYTMSSVINAFVASVTVGVESEESFNFFLEKLLGLNLFVITDEEYLAIEIKAIYDKFVFQYKRNPDFLVGAVAKSSLPFVQELQGDAQALFEALENGKKKRNVGDGFKHIVSDNWKVDMVVTFNIRSLKNYFDLRDSGAAWFQIQWLAEEMKKVTPLKYLKLISKDHKTL
;
A
#
# COMPACT_ATOMS: atom_id res chain seq x y z
N GLU A 1 -10.07 -6.11 0.97
CA GLU A 1 -10.70 -5.11 0.09
C GLU A 1 -9.79 -3.89 -0.01
N GLY A 2 -9.64 -3.31 -1.21
CA GLY A 2 -8.76 -2.17 -1.50
C GLY A 2 -8.50 -2.07 -3.00
N THR A 3 -8.33 -0.86 -3.54
CA THR A 3 -7.98 -0.64 -4.95
C THR A 3 -6.49 -0.33 -5.09
N SER A 4 -5.94 -0.32 -6.30
CA SER A 4 -4.53 -0.02 -6.49
C SER A 4 -4.23 1.46 -6.22
N ARG A 5 -2.99 1.74 -5.80
CA ARG A 5 -2.51 3.11 -5.68
C ARG A 5 -2.48 3.82 -7.05
N GLY A 6 -2.34 3.08 -8.15
CA GLY A 6 -2.53 3.62 -9.50
C GLY A 6 -3.92 4.25 -9.70
N VAL A 7 -4.99 3.64 -9.17
CA VAL A 7 -6.35 4.21 -9.26
C VAL A 7 -6.44 5.52 -8.46
N LEU A 8 -5.77 5.61 -7.31
CA LEU A 8 -5.66 6.85 -6.55
C LEU A 8 -4.94 7.95 -7.36
N GLN A 9 -3.87 7.62 -8.09
CA GLN A 9 -3.19 8.61 -8.94
C GLN A 9 -4.12 9.15 -10.02
N GLU A 10 -4.88 8.27 -10.67
CA GLU A 10 -5.88 8.66 -11.67
C GLU A 10 -6.97 9.56 -11.08
N HIS A 11 -7.43 9.27 -9.86
CA HIS A 11 -8.35 10.14 -9.15
C HIS A 11 -7.73 11.52 -8.84
N ALA A 12 -6.49 11.56 -8.36
CA ALA A 12 -5.80 12.79 -7.97
C ALA A 12 -5.52 13.72 -9.16
N ARG A 13 -5.20 13.15 -10.33
CA ARG A 13 -4.89 13.90 -11.55
C ARG A 13 -6.05 14.76 -12.06
N HIS A 14 -7.28 14.26 -11.95
CA HIS A 14 -8.43 14.90 -12.60
C HIS A 14 -9.27 15.81 -11.67
N ARG A 15 -9.06 15.76 -10.34
CA ARG A 15 -9.64 16.68 -9.33
C ARG A 15 -11.15 16.96 -9.50
N LEU A 16 -11.91 16.00 -9.99
CA LEU A 16 -13.36 16.11 -10.18
C LEU A 16 -14.14 15.92 -8.86
N GLN A 17 -13.43 15.55 -7.80
CA GLN A 17 -13.99 14.98 -6.59
C GLN A 17 -13.12 15.27 -5.37
N ALA A 18 -13.74 15.23 -4.18
CA ALA A 18 -13.02 15.29 -2.92
C ALA A 18 -12.59 13.87 -2.52
N ILE A 19 -11.29 13.68 -2.30
CA ILE A 19 -10.70 12.38 -1.98
C ILE A 19 -10.09 12.44 -0.58
N SER A 20 -10.39 11.44 0.22
CA SER A 20 -9.70 11.12 1.47
C SER A 20 -9.09 9.74 1.34
N VAL A 21 -7.82 9.57 1.71
CA VAL A 21 -7.13 8.28 1.66
C VAL A 21 -6.75 7.89 3.07
N ARG A 22 -7.03 6.64 3.44
CA ARG A 22 -6.55 6.09 4.71
C ARG A 22 -5.03 6.05 4.69
N SER A 23 -4.41 6.61 5.72
CA SER A 23 -2.95 6.69 5.78
C SER A 23 -2.29 5.31 5.74
N THR A 24 -1.38 5.10 4.79
CA THR A 24 -0.51 3.90 4.69
C THR A 24 0.51 3.81 5.83
N ARG A 25 0.52 4.80 6.74
CA ARG A 25 1.39 4.84 7.92
C ARG A 25 1.29 3.57 8.77
N TYR A 26 0.11 2.97 8.87
CA TYR A 26 -0.10 1.81 9.73
C TYR A 26 0.47 0.52 9.15
N THR A 27 0.43 0.35 7.82
CA THR A 27 1.04 -0.79 7.11
C THR A 27 2.54 -0.62 6.92
N MET A 28 3.01 0.61 6.74
CA MET A 28 4.44 0.92 6.59
C MET A 28 5.28 0.54 7.81
N SER A 29 4.74 0.66 9.02
CA SER A 29 5.44 0.24 10.24
C SER A 29 5.75 -1.25 10.22
N SER A 30 4.76 -2.09 9.86
CA SER A 30 4.92 -3.55 9.87
C SER A 30 5.87 -4.03 8.78
N VAL A 31 5.87 -3.38 7.61
CA VAL A 31 6.86 -3.66 6.54
C VAL A 31 8.28 -3.36 7.01
N ILE A 32 8.48 -2.23 7.68
CA ILE A 32 9.80 -1.86 8.21
C ILE A 32 10.21 -2.79 9.35
N ASN A 33 9.29 -3.14 10.24
CA ASN A 33 9.55 -4.08 11.33
C ASN A 33 9.96 -5.45 10.77
N ALA A 34 9.29 -5.93 9.71
CA ALA A 34 9.67 -7.17 9.03
C ALA A 34 11.08 -7.11 8.46
N PHE A 35 11.47 -5.97 7.86
CA PHE A 35 12.84 -5.78 7.34
C PHE A 35 13.88 -5.72 8.47
N VAL A 36 13.62 -4.94 9.53
CA VAL A 36 14.55 -4.83 10.67
C VAL A 36 14.73 -6.17 11.37
N ALA A 37 13.66 -6.94 11.50
CA ALA A 37 13.70 -8.31 12.01
C ALA A 37 14.47 -9.24 11.07
N SER A 38 14.26 -9.14 9.75
CA SER A 38 14.89 -10.06 8.83
C SER A 38 16.41 -9.91 8.74
N VAL A 39 16.96 -8.71 8.95
CA VAL A 39 18.41 -8.51 8.87
C VAL A 39 19.18 -9.07 10.07
N THR A 40 18.51 -9.47 11.16
CA THR A 40 19.18 -10.06 12.32
C THR A 40 19.65 -11.50 12.10
N VAL A 41 19.05 -12.21 11.15
CA VAL A 41 19.46 -13.55 10.68
C VAL A 41 20.42 -13.51 9.48
N GLY A 42 21.06 -12.35 9.28
CA GLY A 42 22.09 -12.14 8.25
C GLY A 42 21.61 -11.22 7.12
N VAL A 43 22.26 -10.09 6.95
CA VAL A 43 21.96 -9.14 5.86
C VAL A 43 22.21 -9.81 4.51
N GLU A 44 21.25 -9.71 3.58
CA GLU A 44 21.30 -10.33 2.24
C GLU A 44 21.36 -11.86 2.24
N SER A 45 21.13 -12.52 3.39
CA SER A 45 21.02 -13.98 3.44
C SER A 45 19.69 -14.44 2.81
N GLU A 46 19.67 -15.69 2.34
CA GLU A 46 18.44 -16.32 1.86
C GLU A 46 17.38 -16.40 2.98
N GLU A 47 17.80 -16.71 4.20
CA GLU A 47 16.94 -16.75 5.39
C GLU A 47 16.31 -15.38 5.66
N SER A 48 17.07 -14.30 5.55
CA SER A 48 16.59 -12.93 5.72
C SER A 48 15.54 -12.57 4.67
N PHE A 49 15.79 -12.86 3.40
CA PHE A 49 14.81 -12.58 2.37
C PHE A 49 13.54 -13.44 2.54
N ASN A 50 13.68 -14.72 2.84
CA ASN A 50 12.53 -15.63 3.03
C ASN A 50 11.65 -15.19 4.20
N PHE A 51 12.25 -14.79 5.33
CA PHE A 51 11.49 -14.23 6.45
C PHE A 51 10.73 -12.96 6.03
N PHE A 52 11.40 -12.05 5.33
CA PHE A 52 10.77 -10.81 4.86
C PHE A 52 9.62 -11.08 3.88
N LEU A 53 9.83 -12.01 2.94
CA LEU A 53 8.83 -12.45 1.98
C LEU A 53 7.59 -13.01 2.68
N GLU A 54 7.77 -13.95 3.61
CA GLU A 54 6.68 -14.56 4.37
C GLU A 54 5.83 -13.48 5.08
N LYS A 55 6.47 -12.54 5.78
CA LYS A 55 5.74 -11.47 6.48
C LYS A 55 5.01 -10.55 5.52
N LEU A 56 5.62 -10.16 4.39
CA LEU A 56 4.97 -9.25 3.45
C LEU A 56 3.80 -9.90 2.71
N LEU A 57 3.87 -11.19 2.38
CA LEU A 57 2.74 -11.95 1.85
C LEU A 57 1.58 -11.95 2.86
N GLY A 58 1.88 -12.19 4.14
CA GLY A 58 0.90 -12.15 5.23
C GLY A 58 0.22 -10.80 5.45
N LEU A 59 0.88 -9.69 5.08
CA LEU A 59 0.31 -8.34 5.18
C LEU A 59 -0.72 -8.01 4.08
N ASN A 60 -0.82 -8.81 3.02
CA ASN A 60 -1.78 -8.63 1.92
C ASN A 60 -1.78 -7.21 1.33
N LEU A 61 -0.59 -6.67 1.08
CA LEU A 61 -0.38 -5.26 0.70
C LEU A 61 -0.72 -4.94 -0.75
N PHE A 62 -0.70 -5.94 -1.64
CA PHE A 62 -0.70 -5.72 -3.08
C PHE A 62 -2.02 -6.11 -3.74
N VAL A 63 -2.39 -5.45 -4.85
CA VAL A 63 -3.56 -5.84 -5.65
C VAL A 63 -3.34 -7.13 -6.43
N ILE A 64 -2.08 -7.42 -6.79
CA ILE A 64 -1.68 -8.68 -7.43
C ILE A 64 -1.67 -9.77 -6.36
N THR A 65 -2.11 -10.97 -6.74
CA THR A 65 -2.20 -12.14 -5.85
C THR A 65 -1.29 -13.29 -6.26
N ASP A 66 -0.65 -13.19 -7.43
CA ASP A 66 0.29 -14.20 -7.92
C ASP A 66 1.58 -14.17 -7.07
N GLU A 67 1.86 -15.26 -6.35
CA GLU A 67 2.96 -15.30 -5.38
C GLU A 67 4.34 -15.23 -6.04
N GLU A 68 4.51 -15.79 -7.25
CA GLU A 68 5.77 -15.73 -7.99
C GLU A 68 6.09 -14.29 -8.40
N TYR A 69 5.09 -13.57 -8.92
CA TYR A 69 5.22 -12.15 -9.22
C TYR A 69 5.47 -11.33 -7.95
N LEU A 70 4.75 -11.62 -6.87
CA LEU A 70 4.93 -10.92 -5.60
C LEU A 70 6.32 -11.15 -5.03
N ALA A 71 6.92 -12.33 -5.20
CA ALA A 71 8.29 -12.58 -4.77
C ALA A 71 9.28 -11.63 -5.47
N ILE A 72 9.10 -11.35 -6.77
CA ILE A 72 9.93 -10.40 -7.53
C ILE A 72 9.74 -8.97 -6.99
N GLU A 73 8.48 -8.53 -6.82
CA GLU A 73 8.16 -7.19 -6.31
C GLU A 73 8.71 -6.99 -4.88
N ILE A 74 8.50 -7.98 -4.02
CA ILE A 74 8.96 -7.96 -2.62
C ILE A 74 10.49 -8.00 -2.55
N LYS A 75 11.15 -8.74 -3.44
CA LYS A 75 12.61 -8.72 -3.55
C LYS A 75 13.13 -7.33 -3.88
N ALA A 76 12.51 -6.63 -4.83
CA ALA A 76 12.89 -5.26 -5.15
C ALA A 76 12.70 -4.30 -3.95
N ILE A 77 11.68 -4.50 -3.12
CA ILE A 77 11.48 -3.74 -1.87
C ILE A 77 12.58 -4.06 -0.86
N TYR A 78 12.88 -5.35 -0.64
CA TYR A 78 13.94 -5.81 0.25
C TYR A 78 15.29 -5.22 -0.15
N ASP A 79 15.67 -5.31 -1.43
CA ASP A 79 16.95 -4.83 -1.93
C ASP A 79 17.09 -3.31 -1.76
N LYS A 80 16.00 -2.54 -1.96
CA LYS A 80 15.97 -1.09 -1.66
C LYS A 80 16.21 -0.81 -0.18
N PHE A 81 15.63 -1.60 0.72
CA PHE A 81 15.86 -1.46 2.15
C PHE A 81 17.29 -1.81 2.53
N VAL A 82 17.82 -2.92 2.03
CA VAL A 82 19.23 -3.30 2.24
C VAL A 82 20.17 -2.20 1.75
N PHE A 83 19.91 -1.65 0.57
CA PHE A 83 20.70 -0.56 0.01
C PHE A 83 20.76 0.66 0.95
N GLN A 84 19.63 1.01 1.58
CA GLN A 84 19.54 2.09 2.56
C GLN A 84 20.18 1.72 3.89
N TYR A 85 19.93 0.51 4.38
CA TYR A 85 20.48 -0.01 5.64
C TYR A 85 22.00 0.05 5.65
N LYS A 86 22.64 -0.33 4.54
CA LYS A 86 24.10 -0.28 4.38
C LYS A 86 24.68 1.13 4.31
N ARG A 87 23.89 2.13 3.89
CA ARG A 87 24.38 3.51 3.63
C ARG A 87 24.01 4.51 4.72
N ASN A 88 22.93 4.25 5.44
CA ASN A 88 22.42 5.14 6.45
C ASN A 88 22.76 4.58 7.85
N PRO A 89 23.76 5.14 8.56
CA PRO A 89 24.10 4.67 9.90
C PRO A 89 22.93 4.85 10.89
N ASP A 90 22.04 5.80 10.63
CA ASP A 90 20.85 6.08 11.45
C ASP A 90 19.60 5.32 10.96
N PHE A 91 19.75 4.30 10.09
CA PHE A 91 18.61 3.55 9.56
C PHE A 91 17.70 3.02 10.67
N LEU A 92 18.27 2.34 11.67
CA LEU A 92 17.51 1.74 12.77
C LEU A 92 16.83 2.80 13.63
N VAL A 93 17.51 3.91 13.91
CA VAL A 93 16.93 5.06 14.61
C VAL A 93 15.74 5.59 13.84
N GLY A 94 15.84 5.66 12.51
CA GLY A 94 14.78 6.01 11.56
C GLY A 94 13.59 5.04 11.56
N ALA A 95 13.90 3.75 11.56
CA ALA A 95 12.98 2.63 11.33
C ALA A 95 12.10 2.28 12.53
N VAL A 96 12.66 2.19 13.74
CA VAL A 96 11.93 1.73 14.94
C VAL A 96 11.86 2.80 16.02
N ALA A 97 10.99 2.60 17.01
CA ALA A 97 10.93 3.51 18.16
C ALA A 97 12.19 3.42 19.02
N LYS A 98 12.56 4.54 19.66
CA LYS A 98 13.74 4.60 20.54
C LYS A 98 13.70 3.53 21.65
N SER A 99 12.51 3.23 22.19
CA SER A 99 12.31 2.19 23.19
C SER A 99 12.50 0.77 22.66
N SER A 100 12.46 0.58 21.34
CA SER A 100 12.56 -0.72 20.69
C SER A 100 13.96 -0.99 20.12
N LEU A 101 14.86 0.00 20.14
CA LEU A 101 16.25 -0.18 19.71
C LEU A 101 17.01 -1.26 20.51
N PRO A 102 16.85 -1.39 21.85
CA PRO A 102 17.52 -2.45 22.61
C PRO A 102 17.17 -3.85 22.11
N PHE A 103 15.90 -4.09 21.73
CA PHE A 103 15.45 -5.39 21.24
C PHE A 103 16.20 -5.86 19.99
N VAL A 104 16.68 -4.93 19.15
CA VAL A 104 17.45 -5.28 17.94
C VAL A 104 18.76 -5.98 18.31
N GLN A 105 19.38 -5.60 19.44
CA GLN A 105 20.59 -6.23 19.95
C GLN A 105 20.28 -7.47 20.78
N GLU A 106 19.26 -7.40 21.65
CA GLU A 106 18.88 -8.49 22.55
C GLU A 106 18.36 -9.74 21.82
N LEU A 107 17.65 -9.54 20.69
CA LEU A 107 17.02 -10.61 19.90
C LEU A 107 17.79 -10.87 18.59
N GLN A 108 19.09 -10.59 18.58
CA GLN A 108 19.92 -10.86 17.42
C GLN A 108 19.94 -12.37 17.12
N GLY A 109 19.67 -12.74 15.86
CA GLY A 109 19.54 -14.13 15.43
C GLY A 109 18.14 -14.74 15.60
N ASP A 110 17.19 -14.03 16.20
CA ASP A 110 15.77 -14.45 16.27
C ASP A 110 14.87 -13.41 15.61
N ALA A 111 14.69 -13.55 14.30
CA ALA A 111 13.87 -12.64 13.50
C ALA A 111 12.39 -12.66 13.95
N GLN A 112 11.86 -13.83 14.33
CA GLN A 112 10.46 -13.96 14.70
C GLN A 112 10.17 -13.24 16.03
N ALA A 113 10.98 -13.49 17.06
CA ALA A 113 10.82 -12.82 18.36
C ALA A 113 11.00 -11.30 18.23
N LEU A 114 11.96 -10.84 17.41
CA LEU A 114 12.15 -9.41 17.18
C LEU A 114 10.96 -8.79 16.47
N PHE A 115 10.44 -9.42 15.42
CA PHE A 115 9.26 -8.91 14.71
C PHE A 115 8.07 -8.74 15.65
N GLU A 116 7.80 -9.74 16.50
CA GLU A 116 6.72 -9.69 17.48
C GLU A 116 6.95 -8.58 18.53
N ALA A 117 8.17 -8.42 19.02
CA ALA A 117 8.52 -7.35 19.95
C ALA A 117 8.34 -5.96 19.32
N LEU A 118 8.65 -5.79 18.03
CA LEU A 118 8.48 -4.54 17.30
C LEU A 118 7.00 -4.24 16.99
N GLU A 119 6.19 -5.25 16.66
CA GLU A 119 4.75 -5.07 16.41
C GLU A 119 3.97 -4.75 17.68
N ASN A 120 4.34 -5.38 18.80
CA ASN A 120 3.74 -5.14 20.12
C ASN A 120 4.27 -3.85 20.80
N GLY A 121 5.40 -3.33 20.31
CA GLY A 121 6.03 -2.12 20.81
C GLY A 121 5.31 -0.82 20.41
N LYS A 122 5.86 0.31 20.87
CA LYS A 122 5.38 1.62 20.44
C LYS A 122 5.74 1.84 18.97
N LYS A 123 4.74 2.10 18.13
CA LYS A 123 4.97 2.48 16.73
C LYS A 123 5.58 3.88 16.68
N LYS A 124 6.71 4.02 15.98
CA LYS A 124 7.33 5.33 15.80
C LYS A 124 6.45 6.21 14.90
N ARG A 125 6.41 7.51 15.21
CA ARG A 125 5.63 8.48 14.44
C ARG A 125 6.34 8.81 13.13
N ASN A 126 5.57 8.92 12.04
CA ASN A 126 6.03 9.36 10.71
C ASN A 126 7.20 8.54 10.13
N VAL A 127 7.36 7.28 10.55
CA VAL A 127 8.44 6.41 10.05
C VAL A 127 8.41 6.33 8.52
N GLY A 128 7.22 6.17 7.94
CA GLY A 128 7.09 5.98 6.49
C GLY A 128 7.67 7.11 5.65
N ASP A 129 7.83 8.34 6.16
CA ASP A 129 8.33 9.46 5.34
C ASP A 129 9.74 9.21 4.80
N GLY A 130 10.62 8.56 5.58
CA GLY A 130 11.97 8.21 5.15
C GLY A 130 12.02 7.04 4.14
N PHE A 131 10.96 6.26 4.05
CA PHE A 131 10.93 4.99 3.32
C PHE A 131 9.89 4.96 2.18
N LYS A 132 9.11 6.04 1.98
CA LYS A 132 8.00 6.12 1.02
C LYS A 132 8.34 5.73 -0.42
N HIS A 133 9.60 5.85 -0.82
CA HIS A 133 10.07 5.54 -2.17
C HIS A 133 10.06 4.04 -2.50
N ILE A 134 9.83 3.16 -1.52
CA ILE A 134 9.64 1.71 -1.75
C ILE A 134 8.22 1.38 -2.23
N VAL A 135 7.25 2.28 -2.00
CA VAL A 135 5.83 2.04 -2.27
C VAL A 135 5.59 2.12 -3.77
N SER A 136 5.07 1.04 -4.36
CA SER A 136 4.70 0.96 -5.78
C SER A 136 3.21 1.21 -6.00
N ASP A 137 2.80 1.30 -7.27
CA ASP A 137 1.39 1.48 -7.63
C ASP A 137 0.53 0.24 -7.40
N ASN A 138 1.16 -0.91 -7.20
CA ASN A 138 0.51 -2.17 -6.86
C ASN A 138 0.02 -2.23 -5.41
N TRP A 139 0.41 -1.27 -4.56
CA TRP A 139 -0.05 -1.26 -3.18
C TRP A 139 -1.55 -0.94 -3.12
N LYS A 140 -2.28 -1.73 -2.34
CA LYS A 140 -3.67 -1.50 -2.01
C LYS A 140 -3.81 -0.19 -1.23
N VAL A 141 -4.80 0.59 -1.61
CA VAL A 141 -5.24 1.79 -0.90
C VAL A 141 -6.72 1.67 -0.59
N ASP A 142 -7.06 2.28 0.54
CA ASP A 142 -8.43 2.48 0.99
C ASP A 142 -8.72 3.98 0.87
N MET A 143 -9.72 4.34 0.07
CA MET A 143 -10.07 5.72 -0.20
C MET A 143 -11.57 5.94 -0.12
N VAL A 144 -11.92 7.10 0.43
CA VAL A 144 -13.28 7.65 0.42
C VAL A 144 -13.32 8.74 -0.63
N VAL A 145 -14.24 8.61 -1.57
CA VAL A 145 -14.43 9.58 -2.65
C VAL A 145 -15.83 10.16 -2.59
N THR A 146 -15.93 11.49 -2.57
CA THR A 146 -17.22 12.20 -2.57
C THR A 146 -17.43 12.93 -3.88
N PHE A 147 -18.58 12.70 -4.50
CA PHE A 147 -19.01 13.37 -5.72
C PHE A 147 -20.34 14.09 -5.49
N ASN A 148 -20.48 15.30 -6.05
CA ASN A 148 -21.80 15.80 -6.38
C ASN A 148 -22.28 15.14 -7.69
N ILE A 149 -23.58 15.24 -8.00
CA ILE A 149 -24.16 14.53 -9.15
C ILE A 149 -23.57 14.95 -10.51
N ARG A 150 -23.17 16.22 -10.66
CA ARG A 150 -22.54 16.74 -11.90
C ARG A 150 -21.13 16.17 -12.07
N SER A 151 -20.34 16.18 -11.00
CA SER A 151 -19.01 15.58 -10.96
C SER A 151 -19.07 14.08 -11.21
N LEU A 152 -20.07 13.38 -10.63
CA LEU A 152 -20.26 11.95 -10.84
C LEU A 152 -20.60 11.63 -12.30
N LYS A 153 -21.46 12.44 -12.94
CA LYS A 153 -21.72 12.32 -14.37
C LYS A 153 -20.43 12.41 -15.18
N ASN A 154 -19.65 13.48 -14.97
CA ASN A 154 -18.41 13.69 -15.70
C ASN A 154 -17.38 12.58 -15.43
N TYR A 155 -17.35 12.08 -14.20
CA TYR A 155 -16.51 10.95 -13.83
C TYR A 155 -16.87 9.71 -14.66
N PHE A 156 -18.14 9.33 -14.74
CA PHE A 156 -18.56 8.20 -15.57
C PHE A 156 -18.27 8.43 -17.05
N ASP A 157 -18.54 9.62 -17.59
CA ASP A 157 -18.27 9.93 -18.99
C ASP A 157 -16.77 9.73 -19.36
N LEU A 158 -15.86 10.07 -18.45
CA LEU A 158 -14.42 9.99 -18.69
C LEU A 158 -13.81 8.65 -18.31
N ARG A 159 -14.26 8.04 -17.21
CA ARG A 159 -13.61 6.88 -16.61
C ARG A 159 -14.20 5.56 -17.03
N ASP A 160 -15.43 5.55 -17.52
CA ASP A 160 -16.05 4.40 -18.18
C ASP A 160 -15.80 4.38 -19.70
N SER A 161 -15.01 5.34 -20.22
CA SER A 161 -14.62 5.37 -21.62
C SER A 161 -13.59 4.29 -21.91
N GLY A 162 -13.68 3.62 -23.07
CA GLY A 162 -12.67 2.65 -23.53
C GLY A 162 -11.24 3.19 -23.68
N ALA A 163 -11.05 4.51 -23.67
CA ALA A 163 -9.73 5.15 -23.67
C ALA A 163 -9.13 5.33 -22.25
N ALA A 164 -9.91 5.09 -21.20
CA ALA A 164 -9.43 5.17 -19.82
C ALA A 164 -8.54 3.97 -19.45
N TRP A 165 -7.81 4.10 -18.35
CA TRP A 165 -7.03 2.98 -17.83
C TRP A 165 -7.94 1.92 -17.21
N PHE A 166 -7.68 0.64 -17.49
CA PHE A 166 -8.62 -0.44 -17.21
C PHE A 166 -9.04 -0.55 -15.73
N GLN A 167 -8.14 -0.32 -14.76
CA GLN A 167 -8.52 -0.42 -13.34
C GLN A 167 -9.45 0.70 -12.89
N ILE A 168 -9.35 1.92 -13.46
CA ILE A 168 -10.30 2.99 -13.14
C ILE A 168 -11.63 2.81 -13.89
N GLN A 169 -11.63 2.15 -15.05
CA GLN A 169 -12.85 1.69 -15.72
C GLN A 169 -13.61 0.70 -14.85
N TRP A 170 -12.93 -0.35 -14.35
CA TRP A 170 -13.55 -1.33 -13.46
C TRP A 170 -14.15 -0.67 -12.22
N LEU A 171 -13.45 0.30 -11.63
CA LEU A 171 -14.01 1.06 -10.52
C LEU A 171 -15.26 1.86 -10.93
N ALA A 172 -15.26 2.52 -12.10
CA ALA A 172 -16.42 3.25 -12.59
C ALA A 172 -17.64 2.33 -12.83
N GLU A 173 -17.41 1.15 -13.39
CA GLU A 173 -18.44 0.12 -13.60
C GLU A 173 -19.02 -0.38 -12.26
N GLU A 174 -18.18 -0.71 -11.29
CA GLU A 174 -18.62 -1.12 -9.95
C GLU A 174 -19.39 0.01 -9.23
N MET A 175 -18.92 1.25 -9.36
CA MET A 175 -19.64 2.42 -8.85
C MET A 175 -21.03 2.56 -9.48
N LYS A 176 -21.18 2.31 -10.78
CA LYS A 176 -22.50 2.34 -11.43
C LYS A 176 -23.43 1.26 -10.87
N LYS A 177 -22.94 0.02 -10.68
CA LYS A 177 -23.74 -1.09 -10.14
C LYS A 177 -24.33 -0.78 -8.77
N VAL A 178 -23.59 -0.09 -7.91
CA VAL A 178 -24.06 0.27 -6.55
C VAL A 178 -24.81 1.61 -6.49
N THR A 179 -24.79 2.41 -7.56
CA THR A 179 -25.49 3.71 -7.59
C THR A 179 -26.99 3.49 -7.76
N PRO A 180 -27.86 4.08 -6.90
CA PRO A 180 -29.31 3.94 -7.04
C PRO A 180 -29.83 4.36 -8.41
N LEU A 181 -30.71 3.54 -8.99
CA LEU A 181 -31.24 3.73 -10.35
C LEU A 181 -31.81 5.14 -10.58
N LYS A 182 -32.52 5.71 -9.60
CA LYS A 182 -33.08 7.06 -9.67
C LYS A 182 -32.04 8.14 -9.99
N TYR A 183 -30.80 7.99 -9.51
CA TYR A 183 -29.71 8.93 -9.78
C TYR A 183 -29.05 8.62 -11.12
N LEU A 184 -28.89 7.33 -11.47
CA LEU A 184 -28.36 6.92 -12.78
C LEU A 184 -29.20 7.47 -13.93
N LYS A 185 -30.54 7.45 -13.81
CA LYS A 185 -31.45 8.05 -14.82
C LYS A 185 -31.15 9.53 -15.11
N LEU A 186 -30.58 10.26 -14.15
CA LEU A 186 -30.24 11.68 -14.32
C LEU A 186 -28.93 11.90 -15.06
N ILE A 187 -27.99 10.94 -15.00
CA ILE A 187 -26.59 11.15 -15.40
C ILE A 187 -26.07 10.17 -16.46
N SER A 188 -26.65 8.99 -16.58
CA SER A 188 -26.27 7.96 -17.55
C SER A 188 -27.22 7.99 -18.74
N LYS A 189 -26.67 8.02 -19.97
CA LYS A 189 -27.48 8.04 -21.20
C LYS A 189 -28.27 6.74 -21.36
N ASP A 190 -27.65 5.61 -21.06
CA ASP A 190 -28.22 4.28 -21.27
C ASP A 190 -29.39 3.98 -20.32
N HIS A 191 -29.45 4.70 -19.19
CA HIS A 191 -30.45 4.48 -18.16
C HIS A 191 -31.63 5.45 -18.26
N LYS A 192 -31.59 6.45 -19.15
CA LYS A 192 -32.68 7.42 -19.30
C LYS A 192 -34.00 6.81 -19.78
N THR A 193 -33.94 5.66 -20.45
CA THR A 193 -35.07 4.98 -21.09
C THR A 193 -35.56 3.74 -20.34
N LEU A 194 -34.86 3.32 -19.28
CA LEU A 194 -35.31 2.32 -18.29
C LEU A 194 -36.19 3.01 -17.24
#